data_AF-G3UCC7-F1
#
_entry.id   AF-G3UCC7-F1
#
_cell.length_a   1.000
_cell.length_b   1.000
_cell.length_c   1.000
_cell.angle_alpha   90.00
_cell.angle_beta   90.00
_cell.angle_gamma   90.00
#
_symmetry.space_group_name_H-M   'P 1'
#
loop_
_entity.id
_entity.type
_entity.pdbx_description
1 polymer ?
#
loop_
_entity_poly.entity_id
_entity_poly.type
_entity_poly.pdbx_seq_one_letter_code
_entity_poly.pdbx_strand_id
1 'polypeptide(L)'
;MGSRLLCWVTICLLGSGHMDAAVTQTPRNQITRTGDNGTLQCAQDMNHYSMYWYREDPGLGLRLIHYSTDVDDTNKGDIPDGYSVSRSNKEHFPLTVKSAVPSQTAVYFCARSASTVL
;
A
#
# COMPACT_ATOMS: atom_id res chain seq x y z
N MET A 1 10.87 57.07 15.28
CA MET A 1 10.34 56.15 14.24
C MET A 1 11.44 55.14 13.93
N GLY A 2 11.16 53.83 14.05
CA GLY A 2 12.14 52.80 13.67
C GLY A 2 12.27 51.59 14.59
N SER A 3 11.28 51.27 15.43
CA SER A 3 11.19 49.96 16.10
C SER A 3 10.18 49.09 15.35
N ARG A 4 10.60 48.48 14.24
CA ARG A 4 9.81 47.53 13.44
C ARG A 4 10.68 46.48 12.73
N LEU A 5 11.71 45.98 13.42
CA LEU A 5 12.66 45.02 12.85
C LEU A 5 12.71 43.65 13.56
N LEU A 6 11.70 43.32 14.37
CA LEU A 6 11.70 42.08 15.17
C LEU A 6 10.50 41.14 14.93
N CYS A 7 9.74 41.30 13.84
CA CYS A 7 8.52 40.51 13.62
C CYS A 7 8.56 39.52 12.44
N TRP A 8 9.65 39.47 11.66
CA TRP A 8 9.67 38.69 10.40
C TRP A 8 10.56 37.46 10.40
N VAL A 9 11.22 37.12 11.52
CA VAL A 9 12.07 35.92 11.58
C VAL A 9 11.41 34.76 12.36
N THR A 10 10.19 34.94 12.89
CA THR A 10 9.58 33.96 13.81
C THR A 10 8.46 33.09 13.23
N ILE A 11 8.01 33.28 11.99
CA ILE A 11 6.89 32.49 11.43
C ILE A 11 7.32 31.86 10.09
N CYS A 12 8.09 30.79 10.18
CA CYS A 12 8.19 29.75 9.13
C CYS A 12 8.48 28.37 9.73
N LEU A 13 8.17 28.14 11.02
CA LEU A 13 7.97 26.79 11.54
C LEU A 13 6.52 26.39 11.25
N LEU A 14 6.15 26.38 9.97
CA LEU A 14 4.95 25.68 9.53
C LEU A 14 5.23 24.22 9.83
N GLY A 15 4.53 23.69 10.85
CA GLY A 15 4.65 22.31 11.25
C GLY A 15 4.56 21.42 10.02
N SER A 16 5.58 20.59 9.82
CA SER A 16 5.49 19.42 8.97
C SER A 16 4.43 18.52 9.59
N GLY A 17 3.16 18.78 9.24
CA GLY A 17 2.08 17.87 9.52
C GLY A 17 2.50 16.52 8.97
N HIS A 18 2.66 15.54 9.87
CA HIS A 18 2.77 14.16 9.46
C HIS A 18 1.46 13.88 8.71
N MET A 19 1.50 13.88 7.38
CA MET A 19 0.44 13.29 6.60
C MET A 19 0.50 11.82 6.99
N ASP A 20 -0.40 11.39 7.87
CA ASP A 20 -0.43 10.00 8.30
C ASP A 20 -0.51 9.13 7.05
N ALA A 21 0.33 8.11 7.00
CA ALA A 21 0.38 7.26 5.83
C ALA A 21 -0.95 6.50 5.78
N ALA A 22 -1.80 6.90 4.83
CA ALA A 22 -3.11 6.32 4.57
C ALA A 22 -3.11 4.77 4.58
N VAL A 23 -1.99 4.16 4.19
CA VAL A 23 -1.75 2.72 4.27
C VAL A 23 -0.37 2.45 4.86
N THR A 24 -0.27 1.42 5.68
CA THR A 24 0.99 0.90 6.22
C THR A 24 1.28 -0.46 5.60
N GLN A 25 2.47 -0.64 5.03
CA GLN A 25 2.92 -1.91 4.46
C GLN A 25 4.11 -2.49 5.24
N THR A 26 4.06 -3.78 5.56
CA THR A 26 5.16 -4.47 6.27
C THR A 26 5.40 -5.89 5.73
N PRO A 27 6.66 -6.35 5.68
CA PRO A 27 7.89 -5.57 5.86
C PRO A 27 8.15 -4.63 4.67
N ARG A 28 9.05 -3.65 4.84
CA ARG A 28 9.47 -2.75 3.74
C ARG A 28 10.18 -3.49 2.61
N ASN A 29 11.03 -4.45 2.98
CA ASN A 29 11.75 -5.31 2.05
C ASN A 29 11.59 -6.75 2.53
N GLN A 30 11.39 -7.67 1.60
CA GLN A 30 11.28 -9.10 1.91
C GLN A 30 12.13 -9.91 0.95
N ILE A 31 12.94 -10.81 1.50
CA ILE A 31 13.69 -11.81 0.74
C ILE A 31 13.12 -13.16 1.13
N THR A 32 12.63 -13.91 0.16
CA THR A 32 12.02 -15.22 0.34
C THR A 32 12.78 -16.23 -0.51
N ARG A 33 13.05 -17.42 0.04
CA ARG A 33 13.69 -18.50 -0.69
C ARG A 33 12.77 -18.99 -1.80
N THR A 34 13.33 -19.35 -2.95
CA THR A 34 12.56 -19.94 -4.04
C THR A 34 11.78 -21.17 -3.57
N GLY A 35 10.52 -21.26 -3.95
CA GLY A 35 9.61 -22.34 -3.56
C GLY A 35 8.84 -22.12 -2.25
N ASP A 36 9.31 -21.21 -1.39
CA ASP A 36 8.62 -20.87 -0.14
C ASP A 36 7.52 -19.82 -0.36
N ASN A 37 6.58 -19.72 0.59
CA ASN A 37 5.59 -18.64 0.59
C ASN A 37 6.15 -17.40 1.31
N GLY A 38 5.79 -16.23 0.79
CA GLY A 38 6.10 -14.94 1.43
C GLY A 38 4.85 -14.08 1.55
N THR A 39 4.65 -13.41 2.68
CA THR A 39 3.45 -12.59 2.91
C THR A 39 3.81 -11.13 3.19
N LEU A 40 3.28 -10.24 2.37
CA LEU A 40 3.30 -8.79 2.58
C LEU A 40 1.99 -8.38 3.27
N GLN A 41 2.11 -7.61 4.34
CA GLN A 41 0.98 -7.06 5.08
C GLN A 41 0.65 -5.67 4.54
N CYS A 42 -0.64 -5.37 4.49
CA CYS A 42 -1.13 -4.01 4.31
C CYS A 42 -2.19 -3.70 5.35
N ALA A 43 -2.08 -2.54 6.00
CA ALA A 43 -3.01 -2.04 6.98
C ALA A 43 -3.51 -0.64 6.60
N GLN A 44 -4.75 -0.31 6.92
CA GLN A 44 -5.35 1.03 6.78
C GLN A 44 -6.11 1.43 8.04
N ASP A 45 -6.22 2.73 8.26
CA ASP A 45 -6.71 3.37 9.49
C ASP A 45 -8.04 4.13 9.31
N MET A 46 -8.52 4.27 8.08
CA MET A 46 -9.59 5.20 7.71
C MET A 46 -10.90 4.50 7.27
N ASN A 47 -11.12 3.25 7.71
CA ASN A 47 -12.35 2.46 7.45
C ASN A 47 -12.76 2.41 5.95
N HIS A 48 -11.77 2.42 5.05
CA HIS A 48 -12.02 2.35 3.62
C HIS A 48 -12.42 0.95 3.17
N TYR A 49 -13.42 0.90 2.28
CA TYR A 49 -13.96 -0.33 1.74
C TYR A 49 -12.94 -1.03 0.84
N SER A 50 -12.43 -0.31 -0.17
CA SER A 50 -11.60 -0.94 -1.19
C SER A 50 -10.11 -0.91 -0.87
N MET A 51 -9.45 -2.05 -1.03
CA MET A 51 -7.98 -2.17 -0.95
C MET A 51 -7.44 -2.96 -2.14
N TYR A 52 -6.21 -2.66 -2.53
CA TYR A 52 -5.61 -3.13 -3.76
C TYR A 52 -4.17 -3.55 -3.52
N TRP A 53 -3.74 -4.60 -4.22
CA TRP A 53 -2.34 -4.95 -4.38
C TRP A 53 -1.91 -4.78 -5.82
N TYR A 54 -0.87 -4.01 -6.02
CA TYR A 54 -0.21 -3.85 -7.30
C TYR A 54 1.22 -4.37 -7.21
N ARG A 55 1.76 -4.77 -8.36
CA ARG A 55 3.21 -4.83 -8.56
C ARG A 55 3.62 -3.86 -9.65
N GLU A 56 4.80 -3.29 -9.45
CA GLU A 56 5.51 -2.49 -10.44
C GLU A 56 6.73 -3.27 -10.90
N ASP A 57 6.83 -3.41 -12.22
CA ASP A 57 8.00 -3.93 -12.90
C ASP A 57 8.61 -2.80 -13.74
N PRO A 58 9.95 -2.72 -13.86
CA PRO A 58 10.61 -1.64 -14.60
C PRO A 58 10.01 -1.46 -16.00
N GLY A 59 9.43 -0.28 -16.26
CA GLY A 59 8.87 0.10 -17.56
C GLY A 59 7.47 -0.42 -17.86
N LEU A 60 6.83 -1.18 -16.96
CA LEU A 60 5.46 -1.73 -17.17
C LEU A 60 4.37 -0.98 -16.40
N GLY A 61 4.75 -0.06 -15.51
CA GLY A 61 3.81 0.62 -14.62
C GLY A 61 3.19 -0.32 -13.57
N LEU A 62 2.14 0.16 -12.91
CA LEU A 62 1.40 -0.62 -11.92
C LEU A 62 0.48 -1.63 -12.60
N ARG A 63 0.58 -2.89 -12.18
CA ARG A 63 -0.31 -3.98 -12.62
C ARG A 63 -1.03 -4.56 -11.43
N LEU A 64 -2.35 -4.69 -11.54
CA LEU A 64 -3.20 -5.11 -10.43
C LEU A 64 -3.06 -6.62 -10.22
N ILE A 65 -2.76 -7.03 -8.99
CA ILE A 65 -2.65 -8.44 -8.59
C ILE A 65 -4.01 -8.93 -8.12
N HIS A 66 -4.52 -8.31 -7.05
CA HIS A 66 -5.82 -8.59 -6.44
C HIS A 66 -6.37 -7.30 -5.82
N TYR A 67 -7.68 -7.25 -5.65
CA TYR A 67 -8.36 -6.19 -4.91
C TYR A 67 -9.49 -6.76 -4.06
N SER A 68 -9.99 -5.94 -3.15
CA SER A 68 -11.11 -6.27 -2.29
C SER A 68 -11.97 -5.03 -2.20
N THR A 69 -13.29 -5.17 -2.33
CA THR A 69 -14.23 -4.05 -2.19
C THR A 69 -14.90 -3.99 -0.84
N ASP A 70 -14.94 -5.09 -0.08
CA ASP A 70 -15.41 -5.14 1.31
C ASP A 70 -14.80 -6.34 2.05
N VAL A 71 -15.15 -6.48 3.34
CA VAL A 71 -14.83 -7.66 4.15
C VAL A 71 -15.40 -8.91 3.49
N ASP A 72 -14.62 -9.99 3.53
CA ASP A 72 -14.90 -11.30 2.92
C ASP A 72 -15.06 -11.27 1.38
N ASP A 73 -14.74 -10.15 0.73
CA ASP A 73 -14.68 -10.00 -0.72
C ASP A 73 -13.23 -9.90 -1.21
N THR A 74 -12.88 -10.72 -2.20
CA THR A 74 -11.58 -10.69 -2.87
C THR A 74 -11.76 -10.98 -4.36
N ASN A 75 -11.12 -10.17 -5.20
CA ASN A 75 -11.27 -10.19 -6.64
C ASN A 75 -9.90 -10.19 -7.33
N LYS A 76 -9.84 -10.89 -8.46
CA LYS A 76 -8.64 -11.00 -9.29
C LYS A 76 -8.39 -9.72 -10.08
N GLY A 77 -7.13 -9.30 -10.16
CA GLY A 77 -6.69 -8.22 -11.05
C GLY A 77 -6.21 -8.74 -12.41
N ASP A 78 -5.29 -7.98 -13.01
CA ASP A 78 -4.66 -8.29 -14.30
C ASP A 78 -3.75 -9.53 -14.23
N ILE A 79 -3.08 -9.72 -13.10
CA ILE A 79 -2.06 -10.76 -12.90
C ILE A 79 -2.22 -11.48 -11.54
N PRO A 80 -3.33 -12.21 -11.34
CA PRO A 80 -3.69 -12.80 -10.05
C PRO A 80 -2.94 -14.10 -9.72
N ASP A 81 -2.34 -14.74 -10.71
CA ASP A 81 -1.78 -16.09 -10.59
C ASP A 81 -0.46 -16.10 -9.81
N GLY A 82 -0.28 -17.13 -8.97
CA GLY A 82 0.87 -17.22 -8.07
C GLY A 82 0.71 -16.38 -6.79
N TYR A 83 -0.45 -15.75 -6.58
CA TYR A 83 -0.75 -14.95 -5.39
C TYR A 83 -2.03 -15.42 -4.70
N SER A 84 -2.19 -15.08 -3.43
CA SER A 84 -3.47 -15.11 -2.71
C SER A 84 -3.59 -13.93 -1.77
N VAL A 85 -4.82 -13.53 -1.53
CA VAL A 85 -5.18 -12.48 -0.56
C VAL A 85 -6.29 -12.98 0.37
N SER A 86 -6.50 -12.26 1.46
CA SER A 86 -7.68 -12.41 2.32
C SER A 86 -8.14 -11.05 2.81
N ARG A 87 -9.44 -10.90 3.08
CA ARG A 87 -10.01 -9.68 3.67
C ARG A 87 -10.93 -10.01 4.83
N SER A 88 -10.37 -10.53 5.93
CA SER A 88 -11.16 -10.87 7.12
C SER A 88 -11.65 -9.67 7.92
N ASN A 89 -11.10 -8.47 7.67
CA ASN A 89 -11.55 -7.21 8.24
C ASN A 89 -11.20 -6.05 7.31
N LYS A 90 -11.67 -4.84 7.64
CA LYS A 90 -11.46 -3.66 6.79
C LYS A 90 -10.05 -3.13 6.90
N GLU A 91 -9.38 -3.35 8.02
CA GLU A 91 -8.08 -2.79 8.33
C GLU A 91 -6.98 -3.48 7.54
N HIS A 92 -7.07 -4.79 7.34
CA HIS A 92 -5.96 -5.59 6.80
C HIS A 92 -6.29 -6.25 5.46
N PHE A 93 -5.33 -6.17 4.54
CA PHE A 93 -5.38 -6.87 3.27
C PHE A 93 -4.02 -7.50 2.96
N PRO A 94 -3.68 -8.67 3.55
CA PRO A 94 -2.41 -9.35 3.27
C PRO A 94 -2.35 -9.94 1.85
N LEU A 95 -1.16 -9.90 1.24
CA LEU A 95 -0.81 -10.58 0.00
C LEU A 95 0.22 -11.68 0.27
N THR A 96 -0.14 -12.92 -0.04
CA THR A 96 0.80 -14.04 -0.04
C THR A 96 1.25 -14.36 -1.46
N VAL A 97 2.55 -14.27 -1.70
CA VAL A 97 3.23 -14.83 -2.86
C VAL A 97 3.39 -16.33 -2.63
N LYS A 98 2.76 -17.15 -3.47
CA LYS A 98 2.79 -18.60 -3.36
C LYS A 98 3.98 -19.16 -4.11
N SER A 99 4.73 -20.05 -3.45
CA SER A 99 5.88 -20.76 -4.03
C SER A 99 6.78 -19.83 -4.86
N ALA A 100 7.41 -18.88 -4.16
CA ALA A 100 8.07 -17.74 -4.78
C ALA A 100 9.07 -18.15 -5.86
N VAL A 101 9.01 -17.48 -7.01
CA VAL A 101 9.96 -17.65 -8.13
C VAL A 101 10.66 -16.33 -8.47
N PRO A 102 11.86 -16.36 -9.10
CA PRO A 102 12.60 -15.14 -9.42
C PRO A 102 11.83 -14.12 -10.28
N SER A 103 10.88 -14.56 -11.12
CA SER A 103 10.05 -13.67 -11.94
C SER A 103 9.00 -12.87 -11.14
N GLN A 104 8.82 -13.17 -9.86
CA GLN A 104 7.97 -12.42 -8.94
C GLN A 104 8.78 -11.39 -8.11
N THR A 105 10.07 -11.22 -8.36
CA THR A 105 10.85 -10.12 -7.77
C THR A 105 10.43 -8.80 -8.41
N ALA A 106 9.75 -7.95 -7.65
CA ALA A 106 9.19 -6.68 -8.09
C ALA A 106 9.01 -5.74 -6.89
N VAL A 107 8.61 -4.49 -7.14
CA VAL A 107 8.12 -3.59 -6.09
C VAL A 107 6.63 -3.83 -5.92
N TYR A 108 6.17 -3.98 -4.68
CA TYR A 108 4.77 -4.27 -4.36
C TYR A 108 4.13 -3.07 -3.65
N PHE A 109 3.01 -2.60 -4.16
CA PHE A 109 2.28 -1.47 -3.61
C PHE A 109 0.92 -1.89 -3.11
N CYS A 110 0.58 -1.45 -1.90
CA CYS A 110 -0.78 -1.51 -1.41
C CYS A 110 -1.42 -0.13 -1.55
N ALA A 111 -2.69 -0.10 -1.90
CA ALA A 111 -3.47 1.13 -1.96
C ALA A 111 -4.87 0.92 -1.36
N ARG A 112 -5.54 2.02 -1.05
CA ARG A 112 -6.94 2.03 -0.59
C ARG A 112 -7.77 3.09 -1.29
N SER A 113 -9.08 2.87 -1.38
CA SER A 113 -10.05 3.86 -1.88
C SER A 113 -11.31 3.89 -1.02
N ALA A 114 -11.90 5.08 -0.90
CA ALA A 114 -13.12 5.29 -0.12
C ALA A 114 -14.38 4.67 -0.73
N SER A 115 -14.45 4.53 -2.06
CA SER A 115 -15.53 3.85 -2.76
C SER A 115 -15.14 3.61 -4.23
N THR A 116 -15.78 2.62 -4.85
CA THR A 116 -15.67 2.24 -6.25
C THR A 116 -16.14 3.37 -7.17
N VAL A 117 -15.19 4.08 -7.78
CA VAL A 117 -15.51 4.79 -9.02
C VAL A 117 -15.44 3.73 -10.12
N LEU A 118 -16.62 3.36 -10.63
CA LEU A 118 -16.82 2.63 -11.89
C LEU A 118 -16.16 3.38 -13.05
#